data_AF-A0A8X6X809-F1
#
_entry.id   AF-A0A8X6X809-F1
#
_cell.length_a   1.000
_cell.length_b   1.000
_cell.length_c   1.000
_cell.angle_alpha   90.00
_cell.angle_beta   90.00
_cell.angle_gamma   90.00
#
_symmetry.space_group_name_H-M   'P 1'
#
loop_
_entity.id
_entity.type
_entity.pdbx_description
1 polymer ?
#
loop_
_entity_poly.entity_id
_entity_poly.type
_entity_poly.pdbx_seq_one_letter_code
_entity_poly.pdbx_strand_id
1 'polypeptide(L)'
;MTKGIEFEDDFLLRYLLHNKFNADGALTGIRHLLNLRKNHSYIFRSIPFDFTTIPAAQFIKVLPYRRSDGAAIVLFEYGKVYWNEISLETFKQLAFIVYQQLLRDPVSQVAGINSINDFSNTGIRHLRHCTLTNLLLLQHVAFDCLPARYSEIHYINGNFLLSTMLTLFKPFMSEKLRRMFHFHSSPEELLNYFPPEVLPVKYGGTLSDYYMADWMKKANKQHEDLTVKGQKNIFP
;
A
#
# COMPACT_ATOMS: atom_id res chain seq x y z
N MET A 1 17.48 -4.22 20.23
CA MET A 1 16.61 -4.17 19.02
C MET A 1 15.54 -3.07 19.09
N THR A 2 15.26 -2.47 20.26
CA THR A 2 14.21 -1.46 20.47
C THR A 2 14.73 -0.06 20.83
N LYS A 3 16.04 0.17 20.80
CA LYS A 3 16.65 1.44 21.23
C LYS A 3 16.18 2.57 20.29
N GLY A 4 15.49 3.58 20.84
CA GLY A 4 14.97 4.73 20.09
C GLY A 4 13.58 4.53 19.47
N ILE A 5 12.81 3.54 19.93
CA ILE A 5 11.41 3.34 19.51
C ILE A 5 10.53 3.46 20.74
N GLU A 6 9.69 4.49 20.77
CA GLU A 6 8.61 4.61 21.73
C GLU A 6 7.40 3.85 21.17
N PHE A 7 6.94 2.84 21.92
CA PHE A 7 5.76 2.06 21.57
C PHE A 7 4.53 2.73 22.17
N GLU A 8 4.03 3.74 21.46
CA GLU A 8 2.81 4.46 21.86
C GLU A 8 1.57 3.56 21.78
N ASP A 9 0.54 3.87 22.56
CA ASP A 9 -0.69 3.07 22.67
C ASP A 9 -1.40 2.93 21.32
N ASP A 10 -1.42 3.99 20.50
CA ASP A 10 -2.06 3.98 19.18
C ASP A 10 -1.32 3.07 18.19
N PHE A 11 0.01 3.02 18.26
CA PHE A 11 0.84 2.10 17.50
C PHE A 11 0.56 0.65 17.90
N LEU A 12 0.60 0.34 19.19
CA LEU A 12 0.36 -1.01 19.70
C LEU A 12 -1.07 -1.49 19.41
N LEU A 13 -2.04 -0.59 19.56
CA LEU A 13 -3.45 -0.89 19.30
C LEU A 13 -3.69 -1.32 17.85
N ARG A 14 -3.01 -0.72 16.86
CA ARG A 14 -3.14 -1.14 15.45
C ARG A 14 -2.75 -2.61 15.25
N TYR A 15 -1.66 -3.04 15.88
CA TYR A 15 -1.22 -4.43 15.81
C TYR A 15 -2.17 -5.38 16.56
N LEU A 16 -2.71 -4.95 17.70
CA LEU A 16 -3.74 -5.72 18.43
C LEU A 16 -5.02 -5.85 17.60
N LEU A 17 -5.54 -4.76 17.03
CA LEU A 17 -6.73 -4.76 16.19
C LEU A 17 -6.57 -5.68 14.97
N HIS A 18 -5.45 -5.57 14.25
CA HIS A 18 -5.12 -6.45 13.13
C HIS A 18 -5.15 -7.93 13.52
N ASN A 19 -4.66 -8.24 14.72
CA ASN A 19 -4.58 -9.59 15.25
C ASN A 19 -5.78 -9.99 16.12
N LYS A 20 -6.90 -9.25 16.06
CA LYS A 20 -8.12 -9.52 16.87
C LYS A 20 -7.81 -9.67 18.37
N PHE A 21 -6.96 -8.78 18.89
CA PHE A 21 -6.45 -8.75 20.26
C PHE A 21 -5.61 -9.97 20.68
N ASN A 22 -5.15 -10.80 19.74
CA ASN A 22 -4.14 -11.81 20.02
C ASN A 22 -2.76 -11.16 20.20
N ALA A 23 -2.24 -11.17 21.43
CA ALA A 23 -0.99 -10.52 21.79
C ALA A 23 0.24 -11.12 21.10
N ASP A 24 0.29 -12.45 20.92
CA ASP A 24 1.42 -13.13 20.28
C ASP A 24 1.52 -12.80 18.78
N GLY A 25 0.38 -12.75 18.10
CA GLY A 25 0.29 -12.31 16.70
C GLY A 25 0.69 -10.85 16.55
N ALA A 26 0.20 -9.97 17.44
CA ALA A 26 0.58 -8.57 17.46
C ALA A 26 2.10 -8.39 17.66
N LEU A 27 2.68 -9.10 18.64
CA LEU A 27 4.12 -9.09 18.91
C LEU A 27 4.94 -9.63 17.73
N THR A 28 4.43 -10.65 17.02
CA THR A 28 5.05 -11.20 15.82
C THR A 28 5.12 -10.16 14.70
N GLY A 29 4.01 -9.46 14.42
CA GLY A 29 3.99 -8.37 13.44
C GLY A 29 4.93 -7.22 13.81
N ILE A 30 4.98 -6.84 15.09
CA ILE A 30 5.91 -5.81 15.57
C ILE A 30 7.36 -6.26 15.36
N ARG A 31 7.71 -7.51 15.67
CA ARG A 31 9.06 -8.06 15.41
C ARG A 31 9.43 -8.02 13.93
N HIS A 32 8.50 -8.33 13.03
CA HIS A 32 8.72 -8.19 11.59
C HIS A 32 9.01 -6.75 11.19
N LEU A 33 8.23 -5.78 11.67
CA LEU A 33 8.47 -4.35 11.42
C LEU A 33 9.86 -3.91 11.95
N LEU A 34 10.23 -4.32 13.17
CA LEU A 34 11.52 -3.99 13.75
C LEU A 34 12.68 -4.57 12.95
N ASN A 35 12.54 -5.80 12.46
CA ASN A 35 13.53 -6.44 11.61
C ASN A 35 13.65 -5.74 10.25
N LEU A 36 12.51 -5.34 9.65
CA LEU A 36 12.49 -4.52 8.44
C LEU A 36 13.23 -3.20 8.66
N ARG A 37 12.98 -2.50 9.78
CA ARG A 37 13.68 -1.24 10.12
C ARG A 37 15.18 -1.43 10.29
N LYS A 38 15.60 -2.55 10.89
CA LYS A 38 17.02 -2.87 11.06
C LYS A 38 17.72 -3.14 9.72
N ASN A 39 17.11 -3.92 8.83
CA ASN A 39 17.75 -4.42 7.61
C ASN A 39 17.50 -3.54 6.38
N HIS A 40 16.43 -2.74 6.39
CA HIS A 40 15.98 -1.89 5.29
C HIS A 40 15.60 -0.48 5.81
N SER A 41 16.45 0.09 6.67
CA SER A 41 16.21 1.39 7.33
C SER A 41 15.89 2.54 6.38
N TYR A 42 16.35 2.48 5.12
CA TYR A 42 16.03 3.48 4.10
C TYR A 42 14.53 3.64 3.86
N ILE A 43 13.73 2.57 3.99
CA ILE A 43 12.26 2.60 3.78
C ILE A 43 11.58 3.58 4.74
N PHE A 44 12.15 3.76 5.94
CA PHE A 44 11.57 4.59 6.99
C PHE A 44 11.98 6.06 6.87
N ARG A 45 13.03 6.37 6.11
CA ARG A 45 13.55 7.73 5.98
C ARG A 45 12.55 8.63 5.26
N SER A 46 12.41 9.87 5.74
CA SER A 46 11.68 10.93 5.03
C SER A 46 12.14 11.13 3.58
N ILE A 47 11.19 11.48 2.70
CA ILE A 47 11.46 11.86 1.31
C ILE A 47 11.69 13.36 1.28
N PRO A 48 12.88 13.86 0.85
CA PRO A 48 13.28 15.26 1.04
C PRO A 48 12.68 16.23 0.00
N PHE A 49 11.72 15.77 -0.82
CA PHE A 49 11.09 16.56 -1.87
C PHE A 49 9.58 16.36 -1.87
N ASP A 50 8.85 17.33 -2.43
CA ASP A 50 7.43 17.20 -2.65
C ASP A 50 7.16 16.22 -3.80
N PHE A 51 6.88 14.96 -3.45
CA PHE A 51 6.59 13.93 -4.43
C PHE A 51 5.26 14.19 -5.19
N THR A 52 4.41 15.09 -4.70
CA THR A 52 3.15 15.42 -5.40
C THR A 52 3.39 16.22 -6.68
N THR A 53 4.57 16.83 -6.83
CA THR A 53 4.97 17.57 -8.04
C THR A 53 5.70 16.69 -9.06
N ILE A 54 6.05 15.44 -8.73
CA ILE A 54 6.79 14.54 -9.62
C ILE A 54 5.82 13.53 -10.26
N PRO A 55 5.59 13.57 -11.60
CA PRO A 55 4.67 12.66 -12.26
C PRO A 55 4.98 11.18 -11.99
N ALA A 56 6.26 10.79 -12.00
CA ALA A 56 6.68 9.42 -11.71
C ALA A 56 6.39 8.94 -10.28
N ALA A 57 6.21 9.86 -9.33
CA ALA A 57 5.84 9.55 -7.94
C ALA A 57 4.33 9.42 -7.73
N GLN A 58 3.50 9.78 -8.73
CA GLN A 58 2.04 9.65 -8.68
C GLN A 58 1.54 8.27 -9.15
N PHE A 59 2.38 7.25 -9.07
CA PHE A 59 2.02 5.86 -9.39
C PHE A 59 1.10 5.24 -8.33
N ILE A 60 1.06 5.77 -7.12
CA ILE A 60 0.20 5.29 -6.03
C ILE A 60 -0.79 6.38 -5.63
N LYS A 61 -2.05 6.01 -5.51
CA LYS A 61 -3.15 6.90 -5.11
C LYS A 61 -4.06 6.22 -4.12
N VAL A 62 -4.57 6.98 -3.17
CA VAL A 62 -5.73 6.59 -2.36
C VAL A 62 -6.95 7.23 -2.99
N LEU A 63 -7.93 6.42 -3.38
CA LEU A 63 -9.16 6.96 -3.95
C LEU A 63 -9.99 7.65 -2.85
N PRO A 64 -10.67 8.75 -3.17
CA PRO A 64 -11.33 9.61 -2.17
C PRO A 64 -12.53 8.93 -1.51
N TYR A 65 -13.13 7.93 -2.16
CA TYR A 65 -14.28 7.18 -1.66
C TYR A 65 -13.88 5.77 -1.24
N ARG A 66 -14.55 5.29 -0.20
CA ARG A 66 -14.43 3.90 0.28
C ARG A 66 -15.38 3.01 -0.51
N ARG A 67 -15.03 1.74 -0.60
CA ARG A 67 -15.96 0.71 -1.09
C ARG A 67 -17.14 0.56 -0.11
N SER A 68 -18.22 -0.07 -0.56
CA SER A 68 -19.44 -0.34 0.23
C SER A 68 -19.20 -1.08 1.56
N ASP A 69 -18.10 -1.83 1.70
CA ASP A 69 -17.68 -2.48 2.95
C ASP A 69 -16.89 -1.56 3.89
N GLY A 70 -16.72 -0.28 3.55
CA GLY A 70 -15.96 0.70 4.32
C GLY A 70 -14.44 0.62 4.10
N ALA A 71 -13.95 -0.33 3.31
CA ALA A 71 -12.52 -0.45 3.05
C ALA A 71 -12.03 0.71 2.16
N ALA A 72 -10.83 1.23 2.48
CA ALA A 72 -10.17 2.21 1.63
C ALA A 72 -9.71 1.55 0.31
N ILE A 73 -9.56 2.33 -0.76
CA ILE A 73 -9.11 1.81 -2.06
C ILE A 73 -7.77 2.46 -2.43
N VAL A 74 -6.76 1.63 -2.66
CA VAL A 74 -5.44 2.05 -3.14
C VAL A 74 -5.27 1.64 -4.59
N LEU A 75 -4.99 2.61 -5.45
CA LEU A 75 -4.70 2.40 -6.86
C LEU A 75 -3.20 2.52 -7.11
N PHE A 76 -2.62 1.47 -7.70
CA PHE A 76 -1.28 1.45 -8.26
C PHE A 76 -1.36 1.52 -9.79
N GLU A 77 -0.67 2.49 -10.39
CA GLU A 77 -0.50 2.68 -11.83
C GLU A 77 0.98 2.49 -12.19
N TYR A 78 1.45 1.24 -12.24
CA TYR A 78 2.88 0.96 -12.34
C TYR A 78 3.54 1.53 -13.58
N GLY A 79 2.81 1.64 -14.69
CA GLY A 79 3.31 2.22 -15.93
C GLY A 79 3.73 3.68 -15.83
N LYS A 80 3.27 4.42 -14.80
CA LYS A 80 3.68 5.79 -14.51
C LYS A 80 5.07 5.89 -13.88
N VAL A 81 5.65 4.78 -13.43
CA VAL A 81 6.97 4.82 -12.79
C VAL A 81 8.07 4.98 -13.85
N TYR A 82 8.67 6.16 -13.88
CA TYR A 82 9.84 6.47 -14.68
C TYR A 82 11.10 6.41 -13.78
N TRP A 83 11.88 5.34 -13.94
CA TRP A 83 13.03 5.04 -13.06
C TRP A 83 14.24 5.97 -13.21
N ASN A 84 14.20 6.90 -14.16
CA ASN A 84 15.13 8.02 -14.29
C ASN A 84 14.71 9.23 -13.43
N GLU A 85 13.44 9.31 -13.03
CA GLU A 85 12.91 10.37 -12.16
C GLU A 85 12.85 9.95 -10.70
N ILE A 86 12.49 8.68 -10.42
CA ILE A 86 12.49 8.13 -9.06
C ILE A 86 13.28 6.83 -8.97
N SER A 87 13.94 6.64 -7.82
CA SER A 87 14.66 5.41 -7.52
C SER A 87 13.72 4.29 -7.05
N LEU A 88 14.19 3.04 -7.09
CA LEU A 88 13.48 1.91 -6.48
C LEU A 88 13.30 2.10 -4.96
N GLU A 89 14.25 2.76 -4.29
CA GLU A 89 14.14 3.08 -2.87
C GLU A 89 12.99 4.05 -2.61
N THR A 90 12.92 5.13 -3.40
CA THR A 90 11.83 6.11 -3.36
C THR A 90 10.47 5.46 -3.63
N PHE A 91 10.38 4.56 -4.62
CA PHE A 91 9.17 3.79 -4.87
C PHE A 91 8.71 3.02 -3.63
N LYS A 92 9.63 2.32 -2.94
CA LYS A 92 9.33 1.56 -1.72
C LYS A 92 8.95 2.47 -0.55
N GLN A 93 9.65 3.60 -0.38
CA GLN A 93 9.34 4.60 0.64
C GLN A 93 7.95 5.19 0.44
N LEU A 94 7.60 5.58 -0.80
CA LEU A 94 6.29 6.15 -1.13
C LEU A 94 5.16 5.16 -0.85
N ALA A 95 5.31 3.90 -1.30
CA ALA A 95 4.34 2.86 -1.00
C ALA A 95 4.19 2.68 0.52
N PHE A 96 5.30 2.59 1.25
CA PHE A 96 5.27 2.43 2.71
C PHE A 96 4.60 3.62 3.41
N ILE A 97 4.94 4.86 3.07
CA ILE A 97 4.37 6.08 3.67
C ILE A 97 2.86 6.15 3.41
N VAL A 98 2.38 5.86 2.20
CA VAL A 98 0.95 5.91 1.88
C VAL A 98 0.16 4.91 2.74
N TYR A 99 0.66 3.67 2.88
CA TYR A 99 0.02 2.69 3.76
C TYR A 99 0.09 3.09 5.24
N GLN A 100 1.23 3.64 5.69
CA GLN A 100 1.36 4.14 7.05
C GLN A 100 0.33 5.24 7.34
N GLN A 101 0.05 6.13 6.39
CA GLN A 101 -1.00 7.17 6.54
C GLN A 101 -2.41 6.56 6.53
N LEU A 102 -2.70 5.59 5.65
CA LEU A 102 -3.97 4.87 5.64
C LEU A 102 -4.28 4.19 6.97
N LEU A 103 -3.28 3.57 7.59
CA LEU A 103 -3.42 2.82 8.84
C LEU A 103 -3.62 3.70 10.08
N ARG A 104 -3.64 5.02 9.93
CA ARG A 104 -3.94 5.95 11.03
C ARG A 104 -5.43 6.14 11.19
N ASP A 105 -6.16 6.02 10.10
CA ASP A 105 -7.60 6.13 10.11
C ASP A 105 -8.21 4.86 10.75
N PRO A 106 -8.97 5.01 11.86
CA PRO A 106 -9.57 3.87 12.55
C PRO A 106 -10.51 3.04 11.67
N VAL A 107 -11.18 3.68 10.70
CA VAL A 107 -12.07 2.97 9.76
C VAL A 107 -11.26 2.02 8.89
N SER A 108 -10.13 2.45 8.33
CA SER A 108 -9.22 1.61 7.55
C SER A 108 -8.58 0.48 8.38
N GLN A 109 -8.31 0.70 9.67
CA GLN A 109 -7.80 -0.35 10.55
C GLN A 109 -8.80 -1.50 10.73
N VAL A 110 -10.11 -1.19 10.76
CA VAL A 110 -11.18 -2.18 10.98
C VAL A 110 -11.71 -2.75 9.66
N ALA A 111 -12.09 -1.89 8.72
CA ALA A 111 -12.70 -2.27 7.45
C ALA A 111 -11.67 -2.79 6.43
N GLY A 112 -10.41 -2.38 6.56
CA GLY A 112 -9.32 -2.80 5.70
C GLY A 112 -9.14 -1.96 4.44
N ILE A 113 -8.43 -2.54 3.48
CA ILE A 113 -7.95 -1.91 2.25
C ILE A 113 -8.19 -2.86 1.08
N ASN A 114 -8.75 -2.33 -0.01
CA ASN A 114 -8.70 -2.97 -1.32
C ASN A 114 -7.61 -2.31 -2.15
N SER A 115 -6.91 -3.09 -2.97
CA SER A 115 -5.94 -2.52 -3.92
C SER A 115 -6.28 -2.87 -5.35
N ILE A 116 -6.09 -1.90 -6.24
CA ILE A 116 -6.21 -2.04 -7.69
C ILE A 116 -4.82 -1.81 -8.27
N ASN A 117 -4.36 -2.74 -9.08
CA ASN A 117 -2.99 -2.81 -9.57
C ASN A 117 -3.01 -2.83 -11.10
N ASP A 118 -2.81 -1.65 -11.70
CA ASP A 118 -2.85 -1.43 -13.14
C ASP A 118 -1.46 -1.61 -13.76
N PHE A 119 -1.36 -2.61 -14.64
CA PHE A 119 -0.15 -2.95 -15.38
C PHE A 119 -0.07 -2.31 -16.76
N SER A 120 -1.01 -1.43 -17.13
CA SER A 120 -0.93 -0.61 -18.34
C SER A 120 0.41 0.11 -18.44
N ASN A 121 0.94 0.22 -19.66
CA ASN A 121 2.21 0.90 -19.96
C ASN A 121 3.44 0.34 -19.21
N THR A 122 3.34 -0.82 -18.57
CA THR A 122 4.50 -1.53 -18.03
C THR A 122 5.25 -2.29 -19.13
N GLY A 123 6.47 -2.75 -18.85
CA GLY A 123 7.34 -3.36 -19.86
C GLY A 123 8.74 -3.63 -19.34
N ILE A 124 9.67 -3.95 -20.23
CA ILE A 124 11.05 -4.40 -19.91
C ILE A 124 11.78 -3.43 -18.95
N ARG A 125 11.54 -2.11 -19.06
CA ARG A 125 12.13 -1.11 -18.16
C ARG A 125 11.82 -1.36 -16.66
N HIS A 126 10.69 -1.98 -16.36
CA HIS A 126 10.29 -2.33 -14.99
C HIS A 126 10.86 -3.68 -14.58
N LEU A 127 11.00 -4.62 -15.52
CA LEU A 127 11.42 -6.01 -15.27
C LEU A 127 12.72 -6.09 -14.45
N ARG A 128 13.67 -5.17 -14.69
CA ARG A 128 14.94 -5.09 -13.95
C ARG A 128 14.76 -4.93 -12.43
N HIS A 129 13.64 -4.38 -11.99
CA HIS A 129 13.30 -4.21 -10.57
C HIS A 129 12.41 -5.33 -10.03
N CYS A 130 11.82 -6.14 -10.90
CA CYS A 130 10.93 -7.26 -10.58
C CYS A 130 11.70 -8.54 -10.26
N THR A 131 12.76 -8.41 -9.45
CA THR A 131 13.55 -9.54 -8.96
C THR A 131 12.79 -10.27 -7.86
N LEU A 132 13.03 -11.57 -7.71
CA LEU A 132 12.39 -12.36 -6.65
C LEU A 132 12.62 -11.73 -5.26
N THR A 133 13.84 -11.27 -4.97
CA THR A 133 14.17 -10.57 -3.72
C THR A 133 13.30 -9.33 -3.47
N ASN A 134 13.07 -8.51 -4.50
CA ASN A 134 12.22 -7.33 -4.37
C ASN A 134 10.75 -7.70 -4.19
N LEU A 135 10.25 -8.69 -4.93
CA LEU A 135 8.86 -9.16 -4.82
C LEU A 135 8.59 -9.74 -3.43
N LEU A 136 9.49 -10.57 -2.91
CA LEU A 136 9.40 -11.13 -1.56
C LEU A 136 9.50 -10.05 -0.47
N LEU A 137 10.36 -9.04 -0.66
CA LEU A 137 10.41 -7.91 0.27
C LEU A 137 9.08 -7.13 0.28
N LEU A 138 8.52 -6.82 -0.88
CA LEU A 138 7.24 -6.11 -0.97
C LEU A 138 6.09 -6.91 -0.35
N GLN A 139 6.05 -8.23 -0.58
CA GLN A 139 5.10 -9.13 0.10
C GLN A 139 5.29 -9.07 1.62
N HIS A 140 6.52 -9.24 2.10
CA HIS A 140 6.82 -9.25 3.53
C HIS A 140 6.37 -7.95 4.21
N VAL A 141 6.68 -6.81 3.58
CA VAL A 141 6.24 -5.48 4.05
C VAL A 141 4.72 -5.40 4.09
N ALA A 142 4.05 -5.81 3.00
CA ALA A 142 2.61 -5.68 2.87
C ALA A 142 1.84 -6.55 3.87
N PHE A 143 2.21 -7.83 4.03
CA PHE A 143 1.39 -8.81 4.73
C PHE A 143 1.88 -9.19 6.13
N ASP A 144 3.18 -9.00 6.43
CA ASP A 144 3.75 -9.43 7.72
C ASP A 144 4.23 -8.24 8.58
N CYS A 145 4.73 -7.16 7.96
CA CYS A 145 5.23 -5.99 8.70
C CYS A 145 4.13 -4.98 9.04
N LEU A 146 3.31 -4.61 8.05
CA LEU A 146 2.25 -3.62 8.22
C LEU A 146 1.00 -4.28 8.84
N PRO A 147 0.34 -3.67 9.84
CA PRO A 147 -0.92 -4.17 10.39
C PRO A 147 -2.11 -3.89 9.44
N ALA A 148 -1.90 -4.00 8.13
CA ALA A 148 -2.90 -3.74 7.10
C ALA A 148 -3.77 -4.97 6.85
N ARG A 149 -5.08 -4.79 6.94
CA ARG A 149 -6.05 -5.81 6.50
C ARG A 149 -6.37 -5.56 5.04
N TYR A 150 -5.95 -6.47 4.17
CA TYR A 150 -6.38 -6.46 2.78
C TYR A 150 -7.66 -7.28 2.64
N SER A 151 -8.67 -6.71 1.99
CA SER A 151 -9.90 -7.41 1.63
C SER A 151 -9.69 -8.12 0.29
N GLU A 152 -9.49 -7.35 -0.79
CA GLU A 152 -9.25 -7.88 -2.14
C GLU A 152 -8.15 -7.08 -2.87
N ILE A 153 -7.43 -7.77 -3.75
CA ILE A 153 -6.29 -7.25 -4.51
C ILE A 153 -6.54 -7.55 -5.98
N HIS A 154 -6.86 -6.52 -6.75
CA HIS A 154 -7.27 -6.62 -8.15
C HIS A 154 -6.11 -6.24 -9.05
N TYR A 155 -5.89 -7.03 -10.10
CA TYR A 155 -4.89 -6.82 -11.12
C TYR A 155 -5.57 -6.64 -12.47
N ILE A 156 -5.34 -5.50 -13.11
CA ILE A 156 -5.95 -5.14 -14.41
C ILE A 156 -4.88 -4.84 -15.44
N ASN A 157 -5.26 -4.91 -16.72
CA ASN A 157 -4.35 -4.65 -17.84
C ASN A 157 -3.08 -5.51 -17.75
N GLY A 158 -3.26 -6.77 -17.37
CA GLY A 158 -2.18 -7.73 -17.23
C GLY A 158 -1.44 -7.93 -18.55
N ASN A 159 -0.11 -7.91 -18.49
CA ASN A 159 0.75 -8.14 -19.65
C ASN A 159 1.87 -9.13 -19.28
N PHE A 160 2.86 -9.30 -20.15
CA PHE A 160 3.95 -10.25 -19.92
C PHE A 160 4.63 -10.05 -18.56
N LEU A 161 4.77 -8.80 -18.10
CA LEU A 161 5.42 -8.48 -16.84
C LEU A 161 4.66 -9.06 -15.66
N LEU A 162 3.33 -8.90 -15.63
CA LEU A 162 2.48 -9.49 -14.60
C LEU A 162 2.59 -11.01 -14.61
N SER A 163 2.48 -11.64 -15.79
CA SER A 163 2.62 -13.09 -15.94
C SER A 163 3.97 -13.61 -15.42
N THR A 164 5.06 -12.89 -15.71
CA THR A 164 6.39 -13.21 -15.19
C THR A 164 6.46 -13.07 -13.68
N MET A 165 5.97 -11.97 -13.10
CA MET A 165 5.94 -11.77 -11.64
C MET A 165 5.14 -12.88 -10.95
N LEU A 166 3.96 -13.22 -11.47
CA LEU A 166 3.11 -14.28 -10.92
C LEU A 166 3.82 -15.62 -10.97
N THR A 167 4.51 -15.94 -12.06
CA THR A 167 5.26 -17.19 -12.20
C THR A 167 6.37 -17.29 -11.14
N LEU A 168 7.14 -16.20 -10.94
CA LEU A 168 8.19 -16.13 -9.92
C LEU A 168 7.62 -16.24 -8.49
N PHE A 169 6.46 -15.64 -8.26
CA PHE A 169 5.87 -15.51 -6.94
C PHE A 169 4.97 -16.67 -6.53
N LYS A 170 4.42 -17.43 -7.49
CA LYS A 170 3.45 -18.52 -7.26
C LYS A 170 3.88 -19.53 -6.18
N PRO A 171 5.16 -19.96 -6.07
CA PRO A 171 5.58 -20.89 -5.01
C PRO A 171 5.45 -20.33 -3.60
N PHE A 172 5.42 -19.00 -3.44
CA PHE A 172 5.39 -18.30 -2.15
C PHE A 172 3.98 -17.78 -1.79
N MET A 173 2.99 -17.97 -2.68
CA MET A 173 1.61 -17.60 -2.41
C MET A 173 0.92 -18.64 -1.53
N SER A 174 0.58 -18.25 -0.29
CA SER A 174 -0.33 -19.03 0.55
C SER A 174 -1.73 -19.11 -0.08
N GLU A 175 -2.54 -20.08 0.34
CA GLU A 175 -3.93 -20.20 -0.11
C GLU A 175 -4.74 -18.94 0.23
N LYS A 176 -4.49 -18.35 1.42
CA LYS A 176 -5.08 -17.08 1.83
C LYS A 176 -4.78 -15.96 0.81
N LEU A 177 -3.52 -15.78 0.43
CA LEU A 177 -3.14 -14.76 -0.56
C LEU A 177 -3.76 -15.05 -1.92
N ARG A 178 -3.78 -16.32 -2.34
CA ARG A 178 -4.34 -16.72 -3.64
C ARG A 178 -5.83 -16.41 -3.75
N ARG A 179 -6.59 -16.54 -2.66
CA ARG A 179 -8.02 -16.19 -2.60
C ARG A 179 -8.29 -14.69 -2.64
N MET A 180 -7.32 -13.87 -2.25
CA MET A 180 -7.43 -12.41 -2.21
C MET A 180 -7.04 -11.76 -3.55
N PHE A 181 -6.36 -12.49 -4.42
CA PHE A 181 -5.86 -11.95 -5.69
C PHE A 181 -6.88 -12.21 -6.80
N HIS A 182 -7.34 -11.14 -7.45
CA HIS A 182 -8.28 -11.17 -8.57
C HIS A 182 -7.57 -10.66 -9.81
N PHE A 183 -7.53 -11.46 -10.86
CA PHE A 183 -6.93 -11.09 -12.15
C PHE A 183 -8.05 -10.90 -13.15
N HIS A 184 -8.13 -9.70 -13.72
CA HIS A 184 -9.22 -9.31 -14.62
C HIS A 184 -8.73 -9.32 -16.07
N SER A 185 -9.60 -9.78 -16.97
CA SER A 185 -9.33 -9.76 -18.41
C SER A 185 -9.48 -8.36 -19.00
N SER A 186 -10.32 -7.51 -18.40
CA SER A 186 -10.46 -6.09 -18.76
C SER A 186 -10.71 -5.22 -17.52
N PRO A 187 -10.40 -3.91 -17.56
CA PRO A 187 -10.66 -3.00 -16.45
C PRO A 187 -12.14 -2.90 -16.05
N GLU A 188 -13.06 -3.07 -16.99
CA GLU A 188 -14.51 -2.97 -16.76
C GLU A 188 -15.02 -4.05 -15.79
N GLU A 189 -14.34 -5.21 -15.69
CA GLU A 189 -14.66 -6.26 -14.74
C GLU A 189 -14.53 -5.79 -13.27
N LEU A 190 -13.82 -4.69 -13.01
CA LEU A 190 -13.78 -4.06 -11.68
C LEU A 190 -15.17 -3.63 -11.22
N LEU A 191 -16.10 -3.30 -12.12
CA LEU A 191 -17.46 -2.90 -11.77
C LEU A 191 -18.27 -4.03 -11.09
N ASN A 192 -17.81 -5.28 -11.20
CA ASN A 192 -18.38 -6.40 -10.45
C ASN A 192 -18.01 -6.36 -8.95
N TYR A 193 -16.97 -5.61 -8.58
CA TYR A 193 -16.40 -5.58 -7.22
C TYR A 193 -16.45 -4.19 -6.58
N PHE A 194 -16.49 -3.15 -7.39
CA PHE A 194 -16.48 -1.75 -6.95
C PHE A 194 -17.65 -0.99 -7.58
N PRO A 195 -18.42 -0.23 -6.80
CA PRO A 195 -19.43 0.68 -7.35
C PRO A 195 -18.83 1.67 -8.35
N PRO A 196 -19.56 2.08 -9.41
CA PRO A 196 -19.04 3.02 -10.40
C PRO A 196 -18.52 4.33 -9.79
N GLU A 197 -19.13 4.81 -8.70
CA GLU A 197 -18.81 6.08 -8.04
C GLU A 197 -17.44 6.10 -7.39
N VAL A 198 -16.90 4.93 -7.04
CA VAL A 198 -15.58 4.82 -6.39
C VAL A 198 -14.45 4.55 -7.39
N LEU A 199 -14.78 4.18 -8.63
CA LEU A 199 -13.82 3.86 -9.67
C LEU A 199 -13.58 5.06 -10.62
N PRO A 200 -12.31 5.34 -10.99
CA PRO A 200 -11.98 6.31 -12.03
C PRO A 200 -12.71 6.05 -13.35
N VAL A 201 -13.08 7.12 -14.07
CA VAL A 201 -13.72 7.04 -15.40
C VAL A 201 -12.95 6.14 -16.37
N LYS A 202 -11.61 6.20 -16.35
CA LYS A 202 -10.74 5.36 -17.20
C LYS A 202 -10.84 3.84 -16.96
N TYR A 203 -11.49 3.41 -15.89
CA TYR A 203 -11.75 1.99 -15.60
C TYR A 203 -13.25 1.66 -15.64
N GLY A 204 -14.06 2.49 -16.31
CA GLY A 204 -15.50 2.29 -16.46
C GLY A 204 -16.35 2.86 -15.32
N GLY A 205 -15.75 3.55 -14.35
CA GLY A 205 -16.49 4.21 -13.28
C GLY A 205 -16.93 5.64 -13.63
N THR A 206 -17.25 6.41 -12.59
CA THR A 206 -17.71 7.81 -12.70
C THR A 206 -16.89 8.79 -11.86
N LEU A 207 -15.90 8.30 -11.11
CA LEU A 207 -14.99 9.15 -10.35
C LEU A 207 -14.11 9.97 -11.30
N SER A 208 -14.28 11.29 -11.28
CA SER A 208 -13.42 12.23 -11.98
C SER A 208 -11.99 12.22 -11.43
N ASP A 209 -11.04 12.73 -12.22
CA ASP A 209 -9.67 12.90 -11.73
C ASP A 209 -9.64 13.70 -10.43
N TYR A 210 -8.88 13.18 -9.47
CA TYR A 210 -8.68 13.77 -8.16
C TYR A 210 -7.19 13.89 -7.87
N TYR A 211 -6.82 14.96 -7.17
CA TYR A 211 -5.43 15.24 -6.85
C TYR A 211 -5.03 14.61 -5.52
N MET A 212 -4.18 13.58 -5.60
CA MET A 212 -3.70 12.83 -4.42
C MET A 212 -3.05 13.74 -3.36
N ALA A 213 -2.49 14.88 -3.74
CA ALA A 213 -1.91 15.84 -2.80
C ALA A 213 -2.94 16.36 -1.80
N ASP A 214 -4.20 16.53 -2.20
CA ASP A 214 -5.25 17.02 -1.30
C ASP A 214 -5.60 15.95 -0.26
N TRP A 215 -5.54 14.67 -0.64
CA TRP A 215 -5.68 13.56 0.30
C TRP A 215 -4.50 13.53 1.26
N MET A 216 -3.27 13.68 0.76
CA MET A 216 -2.06 13.74 1.59
C MET A 216 -2.11 14.91 2.58
N LYS A 217 -2.53 16.10 2.16
CA LYS A 217 -2.70 17.27 3.05
C LYS A 217 -3.73 16.98 4.14
N LYS A 218 -4.87 16.39 3.77
CA LYS A 218 -5.90 15.98 4.73
C LYS A 218 -5.38 14.93 5.71
N ALA A 219 -4.72 13.88 5.23
CA ALA A 219 -4.13 12.83 6.05
C ALA A 219 -3.05 13.38 6.99
N ASN A 220 -2.22 14.31 6.51
CA ASN A 220 -1.21 14.99 7.32
C ASN A 220 -1.83 15.93 8.36
N LYS A 221 -2.98 16.56 8.10
CA LYS A 221 -3.70 17.33 9.12
C LYS A 221 -4.31 16.41 10.17
N GLN A 222 -4.96 15.34 9.74
CA GLN A 222 -5.51 14.30 10.62
C GLN A 222 -4.43 13.60 11.45
N HIS A 223 -3.16 13.65 11.03
CA HIS A 223 -2.02 13.26 11.87
C HIS A 223 -2.15 13.87 13.25
N GLU A 224 -2.32 15.19 13.30
CA GLU A 224 -2.28 15.98 14.53
C GLU A 224 -3.45 15.63 15.46
N ASP A 225 -4.58 15.26 14.88
CA ASP A 225 -5.82 14.97 15.60
C ASP A 225 -5.95 13.51 16.05
N LEU A 226 -5.33 12.57 15.34
CA LEU A 226 -5.51 11.11 15.54
C LEU A 226 -4.42 10.46 16.40
N THR A 227 -3.39 11.20 16.83
CA THR A 227 -2.37 10.69 17.76
C THR A 227 -2.66 11.13 19.19
N VAL A 228 -2.36 10.26 20.14
CA VAL A 228 -2.44 10.61 21.57
C VAL A 228 -1.45 11.78 21.80
N LYS A 229 -1.97 12.92 22.30
CA LYS A 229 -1.20 14.16 22.57
C LYS A 229 -0.59 14.86 21.35
N GLY A 230 -1.09 14.63 20.13
CA GLY A 230 -0.60 15.32 18.93
C GLY A 230 0.86 15.00 18.58
N GLN A 231 1.37 13.87 19.07
CA GLN A 231 2.76 13.46 18.83
C GLN A 231 3.00 13.16 17.35
N LYS A 232 4.16 13.60 16.84
CA LYS A 232 4.62 13.25 15.50
C LYS A 232 4.95 11.76 15.50
N ASN A 233 4.23 10.97 14.69
CA ASN A 233 4.42 9.54 14.56
C ASN A 233 5.91 9.25 14.32
N ILE A 234 6.53 8.49 15.24
CA ILE A 234 7.97 8.33 15.34
C ILE A 234 8.42 7.23 14.38
N PHE A 235 8.40 7.55 13.10
CA PHE A 235 9.22 6.87 12.09
C PHE A 235 9.81 7.94 11.16
N PRO A 236 10.88 8.64 11.61
CA PRO A 236 11.65 9.54 10.77
C PRO A 236 12.41 8.81 9.65
#